data_AF-A0A318IHB8-F1
#
_entry.id   AF-A0A318IHB8-F1
#
_cell.length_a   1.000
_cell.length_b   1.000
_cell.length_c   1.000
_cell.angle_alpha   90.00
_cell.angle_beta   90.00
_cell.angle_gamma   90.00
#
_symmetry.space_group_name_H-M   'P 1'
#
loop_
_entity.id
_entity.type
_entity.pdbx_description
1 polymer ?
#
loop_
_entity_poly.entity_id
_entity_poly.type
_entity_poly.pdbx_seq_one_letter_code
_entity_poly.pdbx_strand_id
1 'polypeptide(L)'
;MIFIGVLLGNAQDAVHNYGNIQIHETAKVGFHMDVINDGTFDENLGLVGFYSDKDPLTISGGFTPVFYDSEVAVNDGLYLETSVGILNNFNFIDGDVFTPRDRSNVYLNFSDDSFYVGEGNTTKIDGYGAIANKDSFTFPVGDEGRVRPLTITSESVNALAKCAYFYVGQDKLSSFNENFDPGIRDFNVAVVSKEEFWRLEGDTPSTVTLSWDNRSNISNLGEYISDLIVVGWSKSEQKWMNLGNSDLQGESSFGSLSSDTFVPNDYEIITIGGALDLNESLTTIELGNYFLTPNGDGTNDYLVIDGIEESPNNLLQIFNRYGVLVYYKENYNNEFEGISNRNMLVNGDTGLSSGVYFYIITLNNLKIKHQGYLYLSQNSEN
;
A
#
# COMPACT_ATOMS: atom_id res chain seq x y z
N MET A 1 -44.80 57.16 -16.88
CA MET A 1 -43.91 56.09 -17.38
C MET A 1 -42.65 56.15 -16.53
N ILE A 2 -42.52 55.26 -15.54
CA ILE A 2 -41.32 55.19 -14.69
C ILE A 2 -40.48 54.06 -15.29
N PHE A 3 -39.32 54.41 -15.84
CA PHE A 3 -38.31 53.44 -16.25
C PHE A 3 -37.49 53.10 -15.00
N ILE A 4 -37.63 51.89 -14.48
CA ILE A 4 -36.70 51.32 -13.52
C ILE A 4 -35.58 50.67 -14.35
N GLY A 5 -34.43 51.35 -14.41
CA GLY A 5 -33.21 50.74 -14.92
C GLY A 5 -32.62 49.81 -13.86
N VAL A 6 -32.73 48.51 -14.07
CA VAL A 6 -32.00 47.51 -13.27
C VAL A 6 -30.58 47.47 -13.82
N LEU A 7 -29.62 48.00 -13.06
CA LEU A 7 -28.20 47.74 -13.26
C LEU A 7 -27.91 46.34 -12.70
N LEU A 8 -27.72 45.36 -13.57
CA LEU A 8 -27.12 44.09 -13.21
C LEU A 8 -25.61 44.32 -13.07
N GLY A 9 -25.15 44.48 -11.84
CA GLY A 9 -23.72 44.42 -11.54
C GLY A 9 -23.28 42.96 -11.53
N ASN A 10 -22.31 42.59 -12.37
CA ASN A 10 -21.60 41.33 -12.19
C ASN A 10 -20.76 41.47 -10.92
N ALA A 11 -21.03 40.65 -9.91
CA ALA A 11 -20.14 40.51 -8.77
C ALA A 11 -18.87 39.76 -9.25
N GLN A 12 -17.74 40.01 -8.57
CA GLN A 12 -16.54 39.22 -8.81
C GLN A 12 -16.70 37.89 -8.07
N ASP A 13 -16.71 36.79 -8.82
CA ASP A 13 -16.94 35.45 -8.27
C ASP A 13 -15.67 34.82 -7.66
N ALA A 14 -14.49 35.36 -7.99
CA ALA A 14 -13.19 34.88 -7.51
C ALA A 14 -12.14 36.00 -7.43
N VAL A 15 -11.21 35.92 -6.49
CA VAL A 15 -10.00 36.75 -6.51
C VAL A 15 -9.07 36.23 -7.59
N HIS A 16 -8.76 37.06 -8.59
CA HIS A 16 -7.89 36.69 -9.70
C HIS A 16 -6.58 37.47 -9.65
N ASN A 17 -5.47 36.77 -9.45
CA ASN A 17 -4.13 37.33 -9.56
C ASN A 17 -3.56 37.12 -10.97
N TYR A 18 -3.08 38.20 -11.59
CA TYR A 18 -2.32 38.17 -12.86
C TYR A 18 -0.89 38.72 -12.72
N GLY A 19 -0.52 39.18 -11.53
CA GLY A 19 0.73 39.89 -11.28
C GLY A 19 1.58 39.23 -10.20
N ASN A 20 2.61 39.96 -9.75
CA ASN A 20 3.47 39.48 -8.69
C ASN A 20 2.83 39.83 -7.34
N ILE A 21 2.63 38.82 -6.49
CA ILE A 21 2.17 39.00 -5.11
C ILE A 21 3.34 38.76 -4.16
N GLN A 22 3.55 39.73 -3.27
CA GLN A 22 4.37 39.59 -2.07
C GLN A 22 3.51 39.89 -0.85
N ILE A 23 3.47 38.96 0.09
CA ILE A 23 2.77 39.07 1.37
C ILE A 23 3.83 39.27 2.45
N HIS A 24 3.95 40.49 2.95
CA HIS A 24 4.94 40.83 3.97
C HIS A 24 4.64 40.16 5.33
N GLU A 25 5.66 40.01 6.16
CA GLU A 25 5.66 39.25 7.43
C GLU A 25 4.49 39.55 8.38
N THR A 26 4.07 40.80 8.47
CA THR A 26 2.96 41.21 9.37
C THR A 26 1.59 41.16 8.71
N ALA A 27 1.53 40.89 7.41
CA ALA A 27 0.28 40.86 6.66
C ALA A 27 -0.51 39.59 6.99
N LYS A 28 -1.82 39.76 7.08
CA LYS A 28 -2.80 38.67 7.19
C LYS A 28 -3.82 38.87 6.09
N VAL A 29 -3.94 37.90 5.19
CA VAL A 29 -4.87 37.92 4.06
C VAL A 29 -5.89 36.82 4.27
N GLY A 30 -7.18 37.13 4.22
CA GLY A 30 -8.25 36.15 4.30
C GLY A 30 -9.05 36.10 3.01
N PHE A 31 -9.06 34.94 2.36
CA PHE A 31 -9.90 34.66 1.21
C PHE A 31 -11.21 34.01 1.66
N HIS A 32 -12.32 34.58 1.21
CA HIS A 32 -13.68 34.11 1.47
C HIS A 32 -14.42 33.73 0.17
N MET A 33 -13.67 33.53 -0.91
CA MET A 33 -14.13 33.16 -2.25
C MET A 33 -12.98 32.45 -2.97
N ASP A 34 -13.28 31.89 -4.13
CA ASP A 34 -12.29 31.19 -4.95
C ASP A 34 -11.08 32.09 -5.29
N VAL A 35 -9.91 31.47 -5.43
CA VAL A 35 -8.66 32.13 -5.81
C VAL A 35 -8.16 31.54 -7.11
N ILE A 36 -8.03 32.38 -8.14
CA ILE A 36 -7.41 32.03 -9.42
C ILE A 36 -6.04 32.70 -9.48
N ASN A 37 -4.97 31.92 -9.52
CA ASN A 37 -3.62 32.43 -9.59
C ASN A 37 -2.98 32.20 -10.97
N ASP A 38 -2.89 33.28 -11.75
CA ASP A 38 -2.16 33.37 -13.01
C ASP A 38 -0.91 34.26 -12.91
N GLY A 39 -0.45 34.53 -11.68
CA GLY A 39 0.73 35.34 -11.39
C GLY A 39 1.74 34.61 -10.49
N THR A 40 2.87 35.28 -10.21
CA THR A 40 3.94 34.71 -9.38
C THR A 40 3.84 35.17 -7.93
N PHE A 41 4.20 34.30 -7.01
CA PHE A 41 4.39 34.62 -5.61
C PHE A 41 5.88 34.81 -5.33
N ASP A 42 6.26 35.91 -4.69
CA ASP A 42 7.66 36.28 -4.46
C ASP A 42 7.86 36.72 -3.00
N GLU A 43 8.83 36.12 -2.32
CA GLU A 43 9.22 36.45 -0.93
C GLU A 43 8.05 36.59 0.07
N ASN A 44 7.09 35.66 0.06
CA ASN A 44 6.00 35.68 1.05
C ASN A 44 6.50 35.30 2.43
N LEU A 45 6.03 36.04 3.43
CA LEU A 45 6.36 35.87 4.85
C LEU A 45 5.14 35.97 5.78
N GLY A 46 4.00 36.47 5.29
CA GLY A 46 2.79 36.63 6.09
C GLY A 46 1.85 35.42 6.06
N LEU A 47 0.69 35.60 6.70
CA LEU A 47 -0.36 34.58 6.82
C LEU A 47 -1.43 34.73 5.73
N VAL A 48 -1.80 33.61 5.11
CA VAL A 48 -2.96 33.50 4.21
C VAL A 48 -3.97 32.51 4.77
N GLY A 49 -5.21 32.95 4.95
CA GLY A 49 -6.30 32.09 5.40
C GLY A 49 -7.38 31.92 4.34
N PHE A 50 -8.03 30.76 4.34
CA PHE A 50 -9.22 30.47 3.54
C PHE A 50 -10.38 30.17 4.48
N TYR A 51 -11.50 30.90 4.33
CA TYR A 51 -12.61 30.85 5.28
C TYR A 51 -13.98 30.83 4.59
N SER A 52 -14.75 29.77 4.83
CA SER A 52 -16.15 29.68 4.39
C SER A 52 -16.92 28.67 5.23
N ASP A 53 -18.09 29.09 5.73
CA ASP A 53 -18.95 28.25 6.58
C ASP A 53 -20.00 27.43 5.81
N LYS A 54 -20.15 27.69 4.50
CA LYS A 54 -21.32 27.23 3.72
C LYS A 54 -21.04 26.74 2.31
N ASP A 55 -19.96 27.21 1.72
CA ASP A 55 -19.62 26.93 0.33
C ASP A 55 -18.17 26.44 0.28
N PRO A 56 -17.86 25.42 -0.55
CA PRO A 56 -16.47 25.04 -0.78
C PRO A 56 -15.72 26.20 -1.43
N LEU A 57 -14.41 26.25 -1.24
CA LEU A 57 -13.53 27.19 -1.93
C LEU A 57 -12.60 26.44 -2.87
N THR A 58 -12.25 27.05 -3.99
CA THR A 58 -11.34 26.49 -4.99
C THR A 58 -10.10 27.37 -5.17
N ILE A 59 -8.92 26.75 -5.21
CA ILE A 59 -7.68 27.37 -5.68
C ILE A 59 -7.34 26.79 -7.06
N SER A 60 -7.29 27.65 -8.07
CA SER A 60 -7.01 27.29 -9.45
C SER A 60 -6.06 28.29 -10.11
N GLY A 61 -5.85 28.16 -11.42
CA GLY A 61 -4.96 29.02 -12.20
C GLY A 61 -3.71 28.33 -12.72
N GLY A 62 -2.98 29.01 -13.59
CA GLY A 62 -1.82 28.49 -14.32
C GLY A 62 -0.52 28.41 -13.52
N PHE A 63 -0.45 29.05 -12.35
CA PHE A 63 0.75 29.08 -11.51
C PHE A 63 0.45 28.61 -10.08
N THR A 64 1.35 27.81 -9.51
CA THR A 64 1.29 27.34 -8.12
C THR A 64 1.47 28.51 -7.15
N PRO A 65 0.46 28.86 -6.33
CA PRO A 65 0.67 29.79 -5.23
C PRO A 65 1.56 29.17 -4.15
N VAL A 66 2.41 30.00 -3.55
CA VAL A 66 3.32 29.59 -2.46
C VAL A 66 3.10 30.52 -1.27
N PHE A 67 2.67 29.95 -0.16
CA PHE A 67 2.38 30.66 1.09
C PHE A 67 3.44 30.34 2.14
N TYR A 68 3.74 31.33 2.98
CA TYR A 68 4.65 31.12 4.11
C TYR A 68 3.92 30.42 5.24
N ASP A 69 2.94 31.13 5.82
CA ASP A 69 1.95 30.56 6.73
C ASP A 69 0.60 30.51 6.02
N SER A 70 -0.11 29.39 6.18
CA SER A 70 -1.46 29.22 5.65
C SER A 70 -2.39 28.55 6.66
N GLU A 71 -3.67 28.90 6.61
CA GLU A 71 -4.71 28.22 7.39
C GLU A 71 -6.01 28.02 6.61
N VAL A 72 -6.76 26.97 6.95
CA VAL A 72 -8.00 26.60 6.26
C VAL A 72 -9.10 26.34 7.28
N ALA A 73 -10.18 27.12 7.18
CA ALA A 73 -11.45 26.89 7.86
C ALA A 73 -12.59 26.95 6.83
N VAL A 74 -12.72 25.89 6.04
CA VAL A 74 -13.68 25.80 4.93
C VAL A 74 -14.50 24.54 5.14
N ASN A 75 -15.69 24.66 5.75
CA ASN A 75 -16.50 23.52 6.22
C ASN A 75 -16.76 22.46 5.12
N ASP A 76 -17.08 22.92 3.91
CA ASP A 76 -17.34 22.04 2.75
C ASP A 76 -16.08 21.70 1.92
N GLY A 77 -14.90 22.08 2.41
CA GLY A 77 -13.61 21.74 1.82
C GLY A 77 -12.95 22.82 0.96
N LEU A 78 -11.62 22.84 0.98
CA LEU A 78 -10.79 23.62 0.07
C LEU A 78 -10.29 22.73 -1.07
N TYR A 79 -10.75 22.97 -2.29
CA TYR A 79 -10.40 22.20 -3.48
C TYR A 79 -9.20 22.82 -4.21
N LEU A 80 -8.21 22.00 -4.49
CA LEU A 80 -7.03 22.40 -5.26
C LEU A 80 -7.16 21.87 -6.70
N GLU A 81 -7.21 22.79 -7.66
CA GLU A 81 -7.08 22.49 -9.09
C GLU A 81 -5.65 22.75 -9.61
N THR A 82 -4.85 23.45 -8.82
CA THR A 82 -3.41 23.66 -8.98
C THR A 82 -2.71 23.39 -7.65
N SER A 83 -1.46 22.92 -7.67
CA SER A 83 -0.73 22.67 -6.42
C SER A 83 -0.55 23.94 -5.61
N VAL A 84 -0.43 23.79 -4.29
CA VAL A 84 -0.16 24.88 -3.34
C VAL A 84 1.10 24.54 -2.56
N GLY A 85 2.03 25.49 -2.43
CA GLY A 85 3.26 25.33 -1.64
C GLY A 85 3.18 26.01 -0.28
N ILE A 86 3.67 25.33 0.76
CA ILE A 86 3.80 25.84 2.13
C ILE A 86 5.28 25.89 2.50
N LEU A 87 5.73 27.04 3.03
CA LEU A 87 7.14 27.27 3.42
C LEU A 87 7.38 27.22 4.93
N ASN A 88 6.36 27.42 5.77
CA ASN A 88 6.51 27.39 7.23
C ASN A 88 5.41 26.58 7.94
N ASN A 89 4.19 27.10 8.07
CA ASN A 89 3.12 26.41 8.81
C ASN A 89 1.82 26.30 7.99
N PHE A 90 1.19 25.14 8.04
CA PHE A 90 -0.18 24.93 7.59
C PHE A 90 -1.10 24.53 8.75
N ASN A 91 -2.14 25.32 9.01
CA ASN A 91 -3.09 25.05 10.07
C ASN A 91 -4.42 24.57 9.50
N PHE A 92 -4.76 23.30 9.75
CA PHE A 92 -6.12 22.82 9.52
C PHE A 92 -7.01 23.26 10.68
N ILE A 93 -7.97 24.14 10.41
CA ILE A 93 -8.92 24.63 11.41
C ILE A 93 -10.27 23.95 11.23
N ASP A 94 -10.79 23.90 10.01
CA ASP A 94 -12.04 23.24 9.66
C ASP A 94 -12.07 22.84 8.18
N GLY A 95 -12.62 21.65 7.91
CA GLY A 95 -12.71 21.06 6.58
C GLY A 95 -11.41 20.45 6.04
N ASP A 96 -11.60 19.55 5.07
CA ASP A 96 -10.51 18.88 4.35
C ASP A 96 -9.94 19.75 3.22
N VAL A 97 -8.68 19.50 2.88
CA VAL A 97 -8.07 19.99 1.64
C VAL A 97 -8.17 18.89 0.59
N PHE A 98 -8.93 19.13 -0.46
CA PHE A 98 -9.18 18.18 -1.53
C PHE A 98 -8.18 18.36 -2.66
N THR A 99 -7.53 17.26 -3.05
CA THR A 99 -6.67 17.19 -4.22
C THR A 99 -7.08 15.98 -5.08
N PRO A 100 -6.98 16.06 -6.41
CA PRO A 100 -7.45 14.99 -7.29
C PRO A 100 -6.68 13.67 -7.07
N ARG A 101 -7.38 12.57 -6.79
CA ARG A 101 -6.77 11.23 -6.62
C ARG A 101 -6.40 10.55 -7.95
N ASP A 102 -6.96 10.98 -9.06
CA ASP A 102 -6.72 10.44 -10.41
C ASP A 102 -5.50 11.07 -11.10
N ARG A 103 -4.91 12.12 -10.53
CA ARG A 103 -3.73 12.81 -11.08
C ARG A 103 -2.83 13.34 -9.96
N SER A 104 -1.62 12.78 -9.85
CA SER A 104 -0.65 13.16 -8.80
C SER A 104 0.10 14.48 -9.08
N ASN A 105 -0.30 15.25 -10.08
CA ASN A 105 0.34 16.53 -10.43
C ASN A 105 -0.27 17.74 -9.71
N VAL A 106 -1.34 17.55 -8.94
CA VAL A 106 -1.96 18.57 -8.09
C VAL A 106 -1.92 18.09 -6.63
N TYR A 107 -1.25 18.84 -5.77
CA TYR A 107 -0.99 18.44 -4.38
C TYR A 107 -0.78 19.65 -3.46
N LEU A 108 -1.00 19.45 -2.17
CA LEU A 108 -0.54 20.39 -1.13
C LEU A 108 0.90 20.02 -0.72
N ASN A 109 1.85 20.93 -0.94
CA ASN A 109 3.28 20.68 -0.78
C ASN A 109 3.87 21.34 0.47
N PHE A 110 4.62 20.57 1.27
CA PHE A 110 5.38 21.03 2.43
C PHE A 110 6.88 21.05 2.09
N SER A 111 7.47 22.24 1.95
CA SER A 111 8.90 22.40 1.60
C SER A 111 9.79 22.57 2.83
N ASP A 112 11.04 22.14 2.74
CA ASP A 112 12.13 22.43 3.69
C ASP A 112 11.79 22.06 5.15
N ASP A 113 11.67 23.04 6.07
CA ASP A 113 11.34 22.80 7.48
C ASP A 113 9.83 22.96 7.79
N SER A 114 8.99 23.14 6.78
CA SER A 114 7.56 23.39 6.99
C SER A 114 6.84 22.23 7.68
N PHE A 115 5.79 22.56 8.44
CA PHE A 115 4.99 21.61 9.19
C PHE A 115 3.50 21.95 9.09
N TYR A 116 2.67 21.07 9.66
CA TYR A 116 1.23 21.33 9.81
C TYR A 116 0.78 21.07 11.24
N VAL A 117 -0.39 21.62 11.58
CA VAL A 117 -1.12 21.36 12.82
C VAL A 117 -2.61 21.24 12.55
N GLY A 118 -3.36 20.65 13.50
CA GLY A 118 -4.83 20.58 13.42
C GLY A 118 -5.40 19.39 12.64
N GLU A 119 -4.55 18.40 12.32
CA GLU A 119 -4.98 17.17 11.67
C GLU A 119 -6.07 16.43 12.47
N GLY A 120 -7.09 15.96 11.76
CA GLY A 120 -8.23 15.27 12.34
C GLY A 120 -9.12 14.65 11.28
N ASN A 121 -10.13 13.89 11.73
CA ASN A 121 -11.00 13.11 10.83
C ASN A 121 -11.74 13.95 9.78
N THR A 122 -11.89 15.25 10.03
CA THR A 122 -12.53 16.25 9.14
C THR A 122 -11.57 17.39 8.75
N THR A 123 -10.28 17.23 9.04
CA THR A 123 -9.23 18.23 8.85
C THR A 123 -7.96 17.55 8.37
N LYS A 124 -7.93 17.14 7.10
CA LYS A 124 -6.78 16.45 6.51
C LYS A 124 -6.70 16.70 5.01
N ILE A 125 -5.74 16.07 4.34
CA ILE A 125 -5.67 16.03 2.89
C ILE A 125 -6.48 14.83 2.39
N ASP A 126 -7.56 15.12 1.68
CA ASP A 126 -8.30 14.13 0.90
C ASP A 126 -7.74 14.13 -0.53
N GLY A 127 -6.75 13.27 -0.77
CA GLY A 127 -5.99 13.20 -2.02
C GLY A 127 -4.47 13.19 -1.81
N TYR A 128 -3.73 13.85 -2.70
CA TYR A 128 -2.27 13.96 -2.66
C TYR A 128 -1.75 15.13 -1.80
N GLY A 129 -0.95 14.76 -0.80
CA GLY A 129 0.04 15.65 -0.18
C GLY A 129 1.42 15.42 -0.78
N ALA A 130 2.31 16.40 -0.66
CA ALA A 130 3.70 16.31 -1.10
C ALA A 130 4.67 16.91 -0.09
N ILE A 131 5.91 16.46 -0.15
CA ILE A 131 7.06 17.07 0.53
C ILE A 131 8.15 17.40 -0.47
N ALA A 132 8.87 18.49 -0.24
CA ALA A 132 10.06 18.85 -0.99
C ALA A 132 11.20 19.22 -0.03
N ASN A 133 12.42 18.80 -0.34
CA ASN A 133 13.62 19.01 0.47
C ASN A 133 13.52 18.48 1.92
N LYS A 134 12.84 17.35 2.11
CA LYS A 134 12.66 16.68 3.41
C LYS A 134 13.09 15.22 3.34
N ASP A 135 13.75 14.71 4.38
CA ASP A 135 14.06 13.28 4.51
C ASP A 135 12.98 12.52 5.29
N SER A 136 12.18 13.21 6.11
CA SER A 136 11.14 12.62 6.95
C SER A 136 9.90 13.50 7.02
N PHE A 137 8.73 12.87 7.03
CA PHE A 137 7.44 13.55 7.16
C PHE A 137 6.32 12.55 7.46
N THR A 138 5.27 13.01 8.12
CA THR A 138 4.00 12.28 8.24
C THR A 138 2.98 12.97 7.35
N PHE A 139 2.52 12.31 6.29
CA PHE A 139 1.49 12.86 5.41
C PHE A 139 0.13 12.81 6.11
N PRO A 140 -0.56 13.95 6.30
CA PRO A 140 -1.89 13.98 6.91
C PRO A 140 -2.96 13.64 5.88
N VAL A 141 -2.85 12.46 5.26
CA VAL A 141 -3.77 12.01 4.22
C VAL A 141 -4.89 11.17 4.81
N GLY A 142 -6.02 11.09 4.13
CA GLY A 142 -7.12 10.25 4.53
C GLY A 142 -8.24 10.21 3.51
N ASP A 143 -9.41 9.82 3.99
CA ASP A 143 -10.66 9.75 3.23
C ASP A 143 -11.83 10.10 4.16
N GLU A 144 -13.07 10.08 3.66
CA GLU A 144 -14.28 10.52 4.37
C GLU A 144 -14.31 10.09 5.86
N GLY A 145 -14.18 11.09 6.74
CA GLY A 145 -14.24 10.93 8.20
C GLY A 145 -13.10 10.15 8.84
N ARG A 146 -11.97 9.92 8.16
CA ARG A 146 -10.86 9.11 8.69
C ARG A 146 -9.50 9.62 8.22
N VAL A 147 -8.63 9.92 9.18
CA VAL A 147 -7.20 10.17 8.91
C VAL A 147 -6.45 8.85 8.78
N ARG A 148 -5.60 8.74 7.77
CA ARG A 148 -4.76 7.57 7.49
C ARG A 148 -3.34 7.99 7.18
N PRO A 149 -2.61 8.45 8.20
CA PRO A 149 -1.31 9.03 7.98
C PRO A 149 -0.33 7.96 7.50
N LEU A 150 0.58 8.39 6.62
CA LEU A 150 1.76 7.62 6.24
C LEU A 150 2.97 8.42 6.68
N THR A 151 3.84 7.83 7.49
CA THR A 151 5.14 8.43 7.79
C THR A 151 6.18 7.87 6.83
N ILE A 152 6.94 8.74 6.18
CA ILE A 152 8.11 8.38 5.37
C ILE A 152 9.37 8.78 6.14
N THR A 153 10.39 7.92 6.14
CA THR A 153 11.74 8.24 6.61
C THR A 153 12.74 7.75 5.57
N SER A 154 13.53 8.66 5.02
CA SER A 154 14.31 8.44 3.81
C SER A 154 15.80 8.47 4.13
N GLU A 155 16.61 7.70 3.40
CA GLU A 155 18.06 7.66 3.61
C GLU A 155 18.77 8.97 3.22
N SER A 156 18.09 9.82 2.44
CA SER A 156 18.54 11.16 2.09
C SER A 156 17.35 12.09 1.85
N VAL A 157 17.62 13.37 1.62
CA VAL A 157 16.60 14.38 1.33
C VAL A 157 15.84 14.03 0.04
N ASN A 158 14.51 13.99 0.12
CA ASN A 158 13.67 13.90 -1.07
C ASN A 158 13.60 15.26 -1.77
N ALA A 159 13.99 15.32 -3.04
CA ALA A 159 13.68 16.49 -3.87
C ALA A 159 12.17 16.71 -3.98
N LEU A 160 11.42 15.61 -4.12
CA LEU A 160 9.96 15.56 -4.07
C LEU A 160 9.52 14.14 -3.67
N ALA A 161 8.58 14.03 -2.74
CA ALA A 161 7.82 12.81 -2.52
C ALA A 161 6.34 13.14 -2.35
N LYS A 162 5.44 12.26 -2.79
CA LYS A 162 3.99 12.50 -2.75
C LYS A 162 3.26 11.30 -2.20
N CYS A 163 2.21 11.53 -1.43
CA CYS A 163 1.42 10.48 -0.83
C CYS A 163 -0.07 10.76 -1.00
N ALA A 164 -0.84 9.73 -1.32
CA ALA A 164 -2.29 9.73 -1.25
C ALA A 164 -2.81 8.44 -0.62
N TYR A 165 -3.93 8.54 0.08
CA TYR A 165 -4.64 7.40 0.67
C TYR A 165 -5.92 7.08 -0.10
N PHE A 166 -6.23 5.78 -0.18
CA PHE A 166 -7.38 5.23 -0.88
C PHE A 166 -8.07 4.19 0.00
N TYR A 167 -9.36 4.40 0.30
CA TYR A 167 -10.21 3.39 0.93
C TYR A 167 -11.04 2.68 -0.15
N VAL A 168 -11.02 1.34 -0.19
CA VAL A 168 -11.62 0.55 -1.29
C VAL A 168 -12.99 -0.03 -0.93
N GLY A 169 -13.46 0.14 0.31
CA GLY A 169 -14.70 -0.44 0.85
C GLY A 169 -15.85 -0.65 -0.15
N GLN A 170 -16.52 0.41 -0.61
CA GLN A 170 -17.65 0.35 -1.56
C GLN A 170 -17.43 1.08 -2.89
N ASP A 171 -16.38 1.90 -2.98
CA ASP A 171 -16.00 2.57 -4.21
C ASP A 171 -14.85 1.82 -4.88
N LYS A 172 -15.10 1.44 -6.12
CA LYS A 172 -14.23 0.59 -6.92
C LYS A 172 -12.81 1.14 -6.93
N LEU A 173 -11.86 0.22 -7.11
CA LEU A 173 -10.53 0.45 -7.71
C LEU A 173 -10.57 1.22 -9.06
N SER A 174 -11.65 1.89 -9.44
CA SER A 174 -11.76 2.75 -10.62
C SER A 174 -10.80 3.94 -10.62
N SER A 175 -10.26 4.31 -9.46
CA SER A 175 -9.19 5.32 -9.35
C SER A 175 -7.82 4.79 -9.82
N PHE A 176 -7.68 3.46 -9.94
CA PHE A 176 -6.50 2.82 -10.46
C PHE A 176 -6.80 2.27 -11.86
N ASN A 177 -5.98 2.66 -12.84
CA ASN A 177 -6.08 2.13 -14.20
C ASN A 177 -5.63 0.66 -14.31
N GLU A 178 -5.18 0.06 -13.19
CA GLU A 178 -4.61 -1.27 -13.09
C GLU A 178 -5.36 -2.11 -12.05
N ASN A 179 -5.47 -3.41 -12.33
CA ASN A 179 -6.07 -4.38 -11.40
C ASN A 179 -4.96 -5.03 -10.56
N PHE A 180 -4.89 -4.69 -9.27
CA PHE A 180 -3.91 -5.26 -8.35
C PHE A 180 -4.46 -6.53 -7.69
N ASP A 181 -4.53 -7.62 -8.44
CA ASP A 181 -5.08 -8.88 -7.96
C ASP A 181 -4.34 -9.37 -6.68
N PRO A 182 -5.02 -9.43 -5.51
CA PRO A 182 -4.43 -9.88 -4.24
C PRO A 182 -3.93 -11.34 -4.25
N GLY A 183 -4.29 -12.12 -5.27
CA GLY A 183 -3.80 -13.49 -5.49
C GLY A 183 -2.42 -13.55 -6.18
N ILE A 184 -2.01 -12.50 -6.89
CA ILE A 184 -0.72 -12.45 -7.59
C ILE A 184 0.33 -11.85 -6.64
N ARG A 185 0.97 -12.71 -5.86
CA ARG A 185 1.86 -12.31 -4.76
C ARG A 185 3.08 -13.22 -4.65
N ASP A 186 4.14 -12.71 -4.02
CA ASP A 186 5.33 -13.48 -3.75
C ASP A 186 5.08 -14.57 -2.69
N PHE A 187 5.92 -15.60 -2.68
CA PHE A 187 5.70 -16.79 -1.85
C PHE A 187 5.67 -16.48 -0.35
N ASN A 188 6.29 -15.39 0.11
CA ASN A 188 6.35 -14.98 1.51
C ASN A 188 5.20 -14.02 1.91
N VAL A 189 4.27 -13.74 1.00
CA VAL A 189 3.06 -12.97 1.26
C VAL A 189 1.87 -13.92 1.32
N ALA A 190 1.29 -14.10 2.52
CA ALA A 190 0.15 -14.99 2.75
C ALA A 190 -1.17 -14.37 2.27
N VAL A 191 -1.34 -13.07 2.48
CA VAL A 191 -2.57 -12.34 2.18
C VAL A 191 -2.27 -10.85 2.05
N VAL A 192 -3.07 -10.14 1.26
CA VAL A 192 -2.97 -8.70 1.03
C VAL A 192 -4.31 -8.07 1.40
N SER A 193 -4.28 -6.94 2.10
CA SER A 193 -5.49 -6.20 2.42
C SER A 193 -6.24 -5.77 1.17
N LYS A 194 -7.57 -5.75 1.28
CA LYS A 194 -8.49 -5.26 0.25
C LYS A 194 -9.21 -3.98 0.69
N GLU A 195 -8.92 -3.51 1.89
CA GLU A 195 -9.68 -2.44 2.54
C GLU A 195 -9.14 -1.06 2.19
N GLU A 196 -7.81 -0.91 2.17
CA GLU A 196 -7.17 0.40 2.06
C GLU A 196 -5.77 0.30 1.44
N PHE A 197 -5.34 1.37 0.77
CA PHE A 197 -4.06 1.45 0.08
C PHE A 197 -3.49 2.86 0.17
N TRP A 198 -2.16 2.95 0.13
CA TRP A 198 -1.43 4.20 -0.03
C TRP A 198 -0.68 4.16 -1.35
N ARG A 199 -0.67 5.27 -2.05
CA ARG A 199 0.25 5.52 -3.16
C ARG A 199 1.32 6.47 -2.68
N LEU A 200 2.58 6.03 -2.74
CA LEU A 200 3.74 6.82 -2.38
C LEU A 200 4.66 6.94 -3.59
N GLU A 201 4.91 8.18 -4.03
CA GLU A 201 5.82 8.50 -5.12
C GLU A 201 7.08 9.14 -4.53
N GLY A 202 8.26 8.67 -4.95
CA GLY A 202 9.55 9.14 -4.46
C GLY A 202 10.70 8.28 -4.98
N ASP A 203 11.83 8.92 -5.31
CA ASP A 203 13.02 8.25 -5.87
C ASP A 203 14.03 7.82 -4.79
N THR A 204 13.89 8.35 -3.57
CA THR A 204 14.85 8.07 -2.49
C THR A 204 14.47 6.80 -1.74
N PRO A 205 15.42 5.87 -1.50
CA PRO A 205 15.21 4.74 -0.60
C PRO A 205 14.68 5.19 0.77
N SER A 206 13.58 4.59 1.19
CA SER A 206 12.81 5.02 2.36
C SER A 206 12.20 3.83 3.09
N THR A 207 12.00 4.00 4.40
CA THR A 207 11.04 3.21 5.18
C THR A 207 9.74 3.98 5.29
N VAL A 208 8.63 3.24 5.43
CA VAL A 208 7.30 3.83 5.65
C VAL A 208 6.64 3.21 6.86
N THR A 209 5.92 4.01 7.63
CA THR A 209 5.07 3.56 8.73
C THR A 209 3.61 3.76 8.37
N LEU A 210 2.85 2.67 8.38
CA LEU A 210 1.40 2.64 8.16
C LEU A 210 0.71 2.39 9.50
N SER A 211 -0.47 3.00 9.68
CA SER A 211 -1.33 2.76 10.85
C SER A 211 -2.55 1.92 10.48
N TRP A 212 -3.09 1.19 11.46
CA TRP A 212 -4.35 0.46 11.33
C TRP A 212 -5.34 0.83 12.44
N ASP A 213 -6.62 0.59 12.17
CA ASP A 213 -7.68 0.54 13.20
C ASP A 213 -8.68 -0.59 12.87
N ASN A 214 -9.80 -0.66 13.59
CA ASN A 214 -10.86 -1.64 13.36
C ASN A 214 -11.37 -1.72 11.90
N ARG A 215 -11.42 -0.61 11.16
CA ARG A 215 -11.84 -0.57 9.74
C ARG A 215 -10.78 -1.14 8.80
N SER A 216 -9.54 -1.30 9.25
CA SER A 216 -8.45 -1.93 8.48
C SER A 216 -8.59 -3.46 8.42
N ASN A 217 -9.45 -4.04 9.26
CA ASN A 217 -9.83 -5.46 9.22
C ASN A 217 -8.64 -6.44 9.30
N ILE A 218 -7.64 -6.09 10.11
CA ILE A 218 -6.35 -6.81 10.17
C ILE A 218 -6.47 -8.27 10.65
N SER A 219 -7.57 -8.64 11.30
CA SER A 219 -7.85 -10.04 11.68
C SER A 219 -8.01 -10.98 10.47
N ASN A 220 -8.26 -10.43 9.28
CA ASN A 220 -8.24 -11.19 8.03
C ASN A 220 -6.83 -11.32 7.42
N LEU A 221 -5.85 -10.61 7.98
CA LEU A 221 -4.47 -10.57 7.50
C LEU A 221 -3.55 -11.50 8.29
N GLY A 222 -3.88 -11.79 9.55
CA GLY A 222 -3.13 -12.69 10.41
C GLY A 222 -3.86 -12.98 11.72
N GLU A 223 -3.40 -13.99 12.44
CA GLU A 223 -3.94 -14.30 13.78
C GLU A 223 -3.37 -13.34 14.82
N TYR A 224 -2.07 -13.02 14.68
CA TYR A 224 -1.35 -12.12 15.54
C TYR A 224 -0.92 -10.87 14.76
N ILE A 225 -0.78 -9.75 15.48
CA ILE A 225 -0.25 -8.53 14.86
C ILE A 225 1.19 -8.71 14.35
N SER A 226 1.93 -9.68 14.89
CA SER A 226 3.27 -10.07 14.41
C SER A 226 3.27 -10.65 13.00
N ASP A 227 2.12 -11.13 12.53
CA ASP A 227 1.99 -11.69 11.19
C ASP A 227 1.87 -10.58 10.14
N LEU A 228 1.62 -9.33 10.58
CA LEU A 228 1.43 -8.21 9.67
C LEU A 228 2.76 -7.80 9.03
N ILE A 229 2.69 -7.41 7.77
CA ILE A 229 3.80 -6.88 6.98
C ILE A 229 3.30 -5.73 6.11
N VAL A 230 4.19 -4.81 5.75
CA VAL A 230 3.92 -3.91 4.63
C VAL A 230 4.09 -4.73 3.36
N VAL A 231 3.17 -4.56 2.41
CA VAL A 231 3.26 -5.17 1.08
C VAL A 231 3.10 -4.10 0.02
N GLY A 232 3.79 -4.27 -1.10
CA GLY A 232 3.72 -3.34 -2.24
C GLY A 232 3.52 -4.07 -3.56
N TRP A 233 2.71 -3.49 -4.44
CA TRP A 233 2.58 -3.98 -5.82
C TRP A 233 3.78 -3.53 -6.64
N SER A 234 4.69 -4.46 -6.94
CA SER A 234 5.90 -4.16 -7.71
C SER A 234 5.58 -3.92 -9.17
N LYS A 235 6.04 -2.80 -9.72
CA LYS A 235 5.86 -2.45 -11.14
C LYS A 235 6.66 -3.36 -12.06
N SER A 236 7.85 -3.80 -11.64
CA SER A 236 8.72 -4.65 -12.46
C SER A 236 8.28 -6.12 -12.44
N GLU A 237 7.91 -6.64 -11.26
CA GLU A 237 7.55 -8.05 -11.07
C GLU A 237 6.05 -8.32 -11.31
N GLN A 238 5.23 -7.27 -11.36
CA GLN A 238 3.78 -7.34 -11.55
C GLN A 238 3.11 -8.29 -10.54
N LYS A 239 3.55 -8.21 -9.27
CA LYS A 239 3.04 -8.97 -8.13
C LYS A 239 3.23 -8.22 -6.82
N TRP A 240 2.47 -8.61 -5.80
CA TRP A 240 2.65 -8.14 -4.43
C TRP A 240 3.93 -8.70 -3.80
N MET A 241 4.79 -7.81 -3.33
CA MET A 241 6.05 -8.13 -2.65
C MET A 241 5.94 -7.83 -1.16
N ASN A 242 6.63 -8.61 -0.34
CA ASN A 242 6.82 -8.33 1.07
C ASN A 242 7.83 -7.18 1.24
N LEU A 243 7.40 -6.08 1.87
CA LEU A 243 8.22 -4.91 2.21
C LEU A 243 8.62 -4.90 3.68
N GLY A 244 8.37 -5.97 4.44
CA GLY A 244 8.88 -6.17 5.79
C GLY A 244 7.97 -5.66 6.90
N ASN A 245 8.45 -5.86 8.12
CA ASN A 245 7.85 -5.42 9.38
C ASN A 245 9.00 -5.09 10.35
N SER A 246 9.67 -3.96 10.11
CA SER A 246 10.88 -3.55 10.81
C SER A 246 10.61 -2.97 12.21
N ASP A 247 9.40 -2.44 12.41
CA ASP A 247 8.89 -1.98 13.71
C ASP A 247 7.37 -2.20 13.76
N LEU A 248 6.89 -2.70 14.90
CA LEU A 248 5.49 -3.05 15.12
C LEU A 248 5.05 -2.59 16.50
N GLN A 249 3.98 -1.80 16.56
CA GLN A 249 3.44 -1.28 17.81
C GLN A 249 1.91 -1.32 17.81
N GLY A 250 1.32 -1.52 18.99
CA GLY A 250 -0.13 -1.50 19.18
C GLY A 250 -0.73 -2.87 19.51
N GLU A 251 -2.00 -3.02 19.15
CA GLU A 251 -2.83 -4.19 19.43
C GLU A 251 -3.78 -4.48 18.26
N SER A 252 -4.68 -5.45 18.41
CA SER A 252 -5.58 -5.85 17.32
C SER A 252 -6.55 -4.75 16.85
N SER A 253 -6.85 -3.77 17.71
CA SER A 253 -7.84 -2.73 17.45
C SER A 253 -7.25 -1.45 16.85
N PHE A 254 -5.97 -1.17 17.11
CA PHE A 254 -5.20 -0.05 16.54
C PHE A 254 -3.69 -0.29 16.69
N GLY A 255 -2.90 0.30 15.80
CA GLY A 255 -1.44 0.26 15.90
C GLY A 255 -0.74 0.78 14.65
N SER A 256 0.55 0.53 14.57
CA SER A 256 1.39 0.92 13.43
C SER A 256 2.48 -0.10 13.13
N LEU A 257 2.87 -0.15 11.86
CA LEU A 257 3.76 -1.13 11.26
C LEU A 257 4.70 -0.39 10.30
N SER A 258 6.00 -0.65 10.38
CA SER A 258 7.01 -0.06 9.51
C SER A 258 7.60 -1.06 8.52
N SER A 259 7.87 -0.63 7.30
CA SER A 259 8.54 -1.43 6.27
C SER A 259 10.05 -1.51 6.51
N ASP A 260 10.71 -2.48 5.86
CA ASP A 260 12.12 -2.38 5.48
C ASP A 260 12.32 -1.27 4.43
N THR A 261 13.57 -0.92 4.14
CA THR A 261 13.88 0.09 3.13
C THR A 261 13.51 -0.38 1.72
N PHE A 262 12.81 0.46 0.96
CA PHE A 262 12.53 0.28 -0.46
C PHE A 262 12.50 1.63 -1.20
N VAL A 263 12.54 1.62 -2.53
CA VAL A 263 12.35 2.83 -3.34
C VAL A 263 10.85 2.97 -3.66
N PRO A 264 10.16 4.04 -3.21
CA PRO A 264 8.72 4.17 -3.41
C PRO A 264 8.28 4.07 -4.88
N ASN A 265 9.04 4.68 -5.80
CA ASN A 265 8.72 4.67 -7.24
C ASN A 265 8.80 3.28 -7.91
N ASP A 266 9.39 2.27 -7.28
CA ASP A 266 9.38 0.88 -7.79
C ASP A 266 8.03 0.19 -7.59
N TYR A 267 7.14 0.76 -6.77
CA TYR A 267 5.84 0.21 -6.42
C TYR A 267 4.71 1.15 -6.87
N GLU A 268 3.56 0.60 -7.26
CA GLU A 268 2.40 1.41 -7.65
C GLU A 268 1.57 1.83 -6.43
N ILE A 269 1.37 0.90 -5.50
CA ILE A 269 0.68 1.09 -4.24
C ILE A 269 1.26 0.18 -3.16
N ILE A 270 1.04 0.56 -1.92
CA ILE A 270 1.38 -0.22 -0.73
C ILE A 270 0.17 -0.37 0.19
N THR A 271 0.16 -1.42 0.99
CA THR A 271 -0.86 -1.67 2.02
C THR A 271 -0.31 -2.60 3.10
N ILE A 272 -1.15 -2.99 4.06
CA ILE A 272 -0.89 -4.02 5.05
C ILE A 272 -1.24 -5.38 4.45
N GLY A 273 -0.37 -6.35 4.65
CA GLY A 273 -0.59 -7.76 4.33
C GLY A 273 -0.28 -8.65 5.52
N GLY A 274 -0.45 -9.95 5.31
CA GLY A 274 0.02 -10.99 6.21
C GLY A 274 1.20 -11.72 5.62
N ALA A 275 2.21 -12.00 6.43
CA ALA A 275 3.32 -12.87 6.08
C ALA A 275 2.90 -14.33 6.20
N LEU A 276 3.52 -15.20 5.39
CA LEU A 276 3.53 -16.61 5.75
C LEU A 276 4.43 -16.76 6.97
N ASP A 277 3.88 -17.22 8.08
CA ASP A 277 4.71 -17.53 9.24
C ASP A 277 5.54 -18.79 8.96
N LEU A 278 6.81 -18.56 8.60
CA LEU A 278 7.79 -19.61 8.37
C LEU A 278 8.41 -20.12 9.69
N ASN A 279 8.15 -19.43 10.81
CA ASN A 279 8.76 -19.63 12.12
C ASN A 279 7.75 -19.91 13.25
N GLU A 280 6.43 -19.88 13.01
CA GLU A 280 5.40 -20.33 13.96
C GLU A 280 5.83 -21.72 14.38
N SER A 281 6.04 -21.89 15.69
CA SER A 281 6.66 -23.10 16.24
C SER A 281 5.92 -24.31 15.72
N LEU A 282 6.54 -24.96 14.74
CA LEU A 282 6.04 -26.14 14.07
C LEU A 282 5.75 -27.16 15.16
N THR A 283 4.48 -27.52 15.35
CA THR A 283 4.19 -28.85 15.85
C THR A 283 4.72 -29.80 14.79
N THR A 284 5.98 -30.21 14.94
CA THR A 284 6.55 -31.29 14.16
C THR A 284 5.74 -32.52 14.51
N ILE A 285 4.69 -32.80 13.74
CA ILE A 285 4.25 -34.17 13.59
C ILE A 285 5.46 -34.88 12.99
N GLU A 286 5.96 -35.91 13.66
CA GLU A 286 6.87 -36.86 13.04
C GLU A 286 6.08 -37.59 11.93
N LEU A 287 5.94 -36.95 10.78
CA LEU A 287 5.61 -37.65 9.55
C LEU A 287 6.85 -38.49 9.20
N GLY A 288 6.61 -39.77 8.93
CA GLY A 288 7.68 -40.75 8.73
C GLY A 288 8.49 -40.48 7.46
N ASN A 289 9.60 -41.19 7.31
CA ASN A 289 10.31 -41.24 6.04
C ASN A 289 9.61 -42.21 5.10
N TYR A 290 9.41 -41.82 3.84
CA TYR A 290 8.62 -42.60 2.89
C TYR A 290 9.51 -43.39 1.93
N PHE A 291 9.03 -44.58 1.56
CA PHE A 291 9.62 -45.41 0.51
C PHE A 291 8.58 -45.59 -0.58
N LEU A 292 8.89 -45.17 -1.80
CA LEU A 292 7.99 -45.23 -2.96
C LEU A 292 8.51 -46.23 -4.00
N THR A 293 7.63 -47.11 -4.46
CA THR A 293 7.85 -48.06 -5.57
C THR A 293 6.66 -48.01 -6.52
N PRO A 294 6.55 -46.99 -7.40
CA PRO A 294 5.44 -46.86 -8.33
C PRO A 294 5.53 -47.93 -9.44
N ASN A 295 5.05 -49.13 -9.15
CA ASN A 295 5.04 -50.29 -10.06
C ASN A 295 3.62 -50.81 -10.33
N GLY A 296 2.60 -50.20 -9.73
CA GLY A 296 1.19 -50.55 -9.92
C GLY A 296 0.78 -51.84 -9.22
N ASP A 297 1.55 -52.31 -8.23
CA ASP A 297 1.19 -53.49 -7.44
C ASP A 297 0.25 -53.17 -6.26
N GLY A 298 -0.09 -51.89 -6.07
CA GLY A 298 -0.94 -51.38 -5.01
C GLY A 298 -0.20 -51.04 -3.71
N THR A 299 1.12 -51.28 -3.64
CA THR A 299 1.94 -51.06 -2.44
C THR A 299 2.97 -49.97 -2.70
N ASN A 300 2.92 -48.88 -1.92
CA ASN A 300 3.85 -47.75 -2.02
C ASN A 300 3.89 -47.09 -3.42
N ASP A 301 2.79 -47.17 -4.17
CA ASP A 301 2.68 -46.54 -5.49
C ASP A 301 2.59 -45.01 -5.41
N TYR A 302 2.04 -44.49 -4.31
CA TYR A 302 1.84 -43.06 -4.09
C TYR A 302 2.46 -42.60 -2.78
N LEU A 303 2.83 -41.32 -2.70
CA LEU A 303 3.15 -40.68 -1.43
C LEU A 303 1.86 -40.41 -0.65
N VAL A 304 1.52 -41.32 0.26
CA VAL A 304 0.36 -41.19 1.14
C VAL A 304 0.78 -40.52 2.45
N ILE A 305 0.28 -39.31 2.66
CA ILE A 305 0.43 -38.56 3.91
C ILE A 305 -0.86 -38.77 4.72
N ASP A 306 -0.74 -39.39 5.89
CA ASP A 306 -1.87 -39.64 6.78
C ASP A 306 -2.44 -38.32 7.34
N GLY A 307 -3.76 -38.18 7.36
CA GLY A 307 -4.44 -36.99 7.86
C GLY A 307 -4.44 -35.79 6.91
N ILE A 308 -4.01 -35.97 5.65
CA ILE A 308 -4.00 -34.89 4.64
C ILE A 308 -5.41 -34.35 4.37
N GLU A 309 -6.42 -35.20 4.51
CA GLU A 309 -7.84 -34.90 4.33
C GLU A 309 -8.38 -33.90 5.37
N GLU A 310 -7.73 -33.78 6.53
CA GLU A 310 -8.08 -32.80 7.56
C GLU A 310 -7.60 -31.38 7.20
N SER A 311 -6.70 -31.27 6.22
CA SER A 311 -6.17 -30.00 5.72
C SER A 311 -6.39 -29.89 4.20
N PRO A 312 -7.63 -29.64 3.74
CA PRO A 312 -7.94 -29.54 2.31
C PRO A 312 -7.21 -28.40 1.61
N ASN A 313 -6.83 -27.34 2.35
CA ASN A 313 -5.93 -26.29 1.88
C ASN A 313 -4.50 -26.63 2.32
N ASN A 314 -3.81 -27.48 1.57
CA ASN A 314 -2.43 -27.85 1.83
C ASN A 314 -1.54 -27.58 0.60
N LEU A 315 -0.22 -27.62 0.79
CA LEU A 315 0.76 -27.44 -0.27
C LEU A 315 1.89 -28.47 -0.13
N LEU A 316 2.05 -29.33 -1.14
CA LEU A 316 3.17 -30.26 -1.24
C LEU A 316 4.22 -29.76 -2.25
N GLN A 317 5.48 -29.75 -1.83
CA GLN A 317 6.64 -29.44 -2.67
C GLN A 317 7.66 -30.57 -2.55
N ILE A 318 8.19 -31.08 -3.66
CA ILE A 318 9.23 -32.12 -3.67
C ILE A 318 10.44 -31.64 -4.46
N PHE A 319 11.62 -31.84 -3.89
CA PHE A 319 12.91 -31.42 -4.40
C PHE A 319 13.82 -32.64 -4.60
N ASN A 320 14.63 -32.63 -5.65
CA ASN A 320 15.69 -33.62 -5.80
C ASN A 320 16.86 -33.34 -4.83
N ARG A 321 17.85 -34.25 -4.81
CA ARG A 321 19.06 -34.11 -3.98
C ARG A 321 19.91 -32.86 -4.22
N TYR A 322 19.66 -32.12 -5.30
CA TYR A 322 20.35 -30.86 -5.63
C TYR A 322 19.51 -29.63 -5.25
N GLY A 323 18.37 -29.80 -4.57
CA GLY A 323 17.47 -28.71 -4.18
C GLY A 323 16.59 -28.18 -5.32
N VAL A 324 16.54 -28.87 -6.46
CA VAL A 324 15.68 -28.46 -7.59
C VAL A 324 14.26 -28.97 -7.34
N LEU A 325 13.27 -28.08 -7.41
CA LEU A 325 11.85 -28.41 -7.29
C LEU A 325 11.41 -29.28 -8.48
N VAL A 326 10.99 -30.50 -8.20
CA VAL A 326 10.53 -31.48 -9.20
C VAL A 326 9.03 -31.73 -9.17
N TYR A 327 8.37 -31.44 -8.05
CA TYR A 327 6.92 -31.56 -7.94
C TYR A 327 6.34 -30.46 -7.06
N TYR A 328 5.17 -29.95 -7.43
CA TYR A 328 4.44 -28.94 -6.68
C TYR A 328 2.95 -29.14 -6.83
N LYS A 329 2.21 -29.20 -5.74
CA LYS A 329 0.76 -29.36 -5.79
C LYS A 329 0.10 -28.66 -4.61
N GLU A 330 -0.80 -27.73 -4.92
CA GLU A 330 -1.77 -27.20 -3.97
C GLU A 330 -2.93 -28.19 -3.82
N ASN A 331 -3.54 -28.21 -2.64
CA ASN A 331 -4.62 -29.12 -2.25
C ASN A 331 -4.26 -30.58 -2.55
N TYR A 332 -3.04 -30.99 -2.17
CA TYR A 332 -2.53 -32.33 -2.42
C TYR A 332 -3.41 -33.37 -1.72
N ASN A 333 -3.73 -34.45 -2.44
CA ASN A 333 -4.62 -35.51 -1.97
C ASN A 333 -4.04 -36.90 -2.28
N ASN A 334 -2.81 -37.16 -1.82
CA ASN A 334 -2.15 -38.48 -1.89
C ASN A 334 -2.02 -39.06 -3.31
N GLU A 335 -1.73 -38.18 -4.29
CA GLU A 335 -1.73 -38.50 -5.72
C GLU A 335 -0.33 -38.54 -6.37
N PHE A 336 0.74 -38.30 -5.61
CA PHE A 336 2.10 -38.26 -6.19
C PHE A 336 2.66 -39.67 -6.41
N GLU A 337 2.83 -40.04 -7.67
CA GLU A 337 3.29 -41.35 -8.15
C GLU A 337 4.75 -41.35 -8.63
N GLY A 338 5.58 -40.39 -8.19
CA GLY A 338 6.97 -40.31 -8.62
C GLY A 338 7.18 -39.68 -10.00
N ILE A 339 6.19 -38.97 -10.54
CA ILE A 339 6.29 -38.23 -11.81
C ILE A 339 6.43 -36.72 -11.52
N SER A 340 7.37 -36.07 -12.21
CA SER A 340 7.56 -34.62 -12.14
C SER A 340 6.38 -33.89 -12.77
N ASN A 341 5.91 -32.79 -12.16
CA ASN A 341 4.98 -31.87 -12.81
C ASN A 341 5.60 -30.49 -13.07
N ARG A 342 6.93 -30.40 -13.02
CA ARG A 342 7.71 -29.20 -13.32
C ARG A 342 8.44 -29.32 -14.65
N ASN A 343 8.37 -28.25 -15.45
CA ASN A 343 8.96 -28.15 -16.78
C ASN A 343 10.49 -27.99 -16.72
N MET A 344 11.21 -29.10 -16.64
CA MET A 344 12.59 -29.16 -17.13
C MET A 344 12.77 -30.36 -18.06
N LEU A 345 12.59 -30.08 -19.36
CA LEU A 345 13.26 -30.67 -20.52
C LEU A 345 13.26 -32.21 -20.66
N VAL A 346 12.55 -32.64 -21.72
CA VAL A 346 12.53 -33.95 -22.39
C VAL A 346 11.67 -35.03 -21.72
N ASN A 347 10.46 -35.22 -22.29
CA ASN A 347 9.46 -36.24 -21.98
C ASN A 347 8.75 -36.09 -20.62
N GLY A 348 7.58 -35.43 -20.62
CA GLY A 348 6.68 -35.31 -19.46
C GLY A 348 6.09 -36.64 -18.94
N ASP A 349 6.51 -37.77 -19.49
CA ASP A 349 6.09 -39.13 -19.14
C ASP A 349 7.22 -39.98 -18.54
N THR A 350 8.44 -39.45 -18.39
CA THR A 350 9.52 -40.19 -17.74
C THR A 350 9.51 -39.94 -16.24
N GLY A 351 9.15 -40.96 -15.46
CA GLY A 351 9.20 -40.93 -14.01
C GLY A 351 10.55 -40.45 -13.48
N LEU A 352 10.53 -39.86 -12.28
CA LEU A 352 11.72 -39.38 -11.60
C LEU A 352 12.70 -40.54 -11.36
N SER A 353 13.99 -40.29 -11.54
CA SER A 353 15.03 -41.30 -11.33
C SER A 353 15.07 -41.82 -9.90
N SER A 354 15.47 -43.08 -9.70
CA SER A 354 15.65 -43.63 -8.36
C SER A 354 16.62 -42.80 -7.52
N GLY A 355 16.26 -42.54 -6.26
CA GLY A 355 17.09 -41.75 -5.35
C GLY A 355 16.31 -41.12 -4.21
N VAL A 356 17.03 -40.34 -3.40
CA VAL A 356 16.46 -39.57 -2.29
C VAL A 356 15.94 -38.24 -2.81
N TYR A 357 14.72 -37.92 -2.41
CA TYR A 357 14.05 -36.65 -2.62
C TYR A 357 13.66 -36.07 -1.26
N PHE A 358 13.60 -34.75 -1.19
CA PHE A 358 13.14 -34.03 -0.01
C PHE A 358 11.75 -33.48 -0.29
N TYR A 359 10.85 -33.56 0.67
CA TYR A 359 9.54 -32.95 0.53
C TYR A 359 9.30 -31.94 1.66
N ILE A 360 8.52 -30.93 1.33
CA ILE A 360 7.97 -29.96 2.27
C ILE A 360 6.45 -30.03 2.09
N ILE A 361 5.74 -30.38 3.14
CA ILE A 361 4.28 -30.33 3.20
C ILE A 361 3.87 -29.19 4.13
N THR A 362 2.95 -28.35 3.65
CA THR A 362 2.34 -27.27 4.44
C THR A 362 0.85 -27.56 4.57
N LEU A 363 0.39 -27.82 5.78
CA LEU A 363 -1.01 -28.06 6.14
C LEU A 363 -1.58 -26.75 6.68
N ASN A 364 -2.12 -25.89 5.81
CA ASN A 364 -2.48 -24.51 6.17
C ASN A 364 -3.60 -24.48 7.23
N ASN A 365 -4.54 -25.44 7.21
CA ASN A 365 -5.61 -25.54 8.21
C ASN A 365 -5.08 -25.86 9.61
N LEU A 366 -4.03 -26.68 9.68
CA LEU A 366 -3.43 -27.12 10.94
C LEU A 366 -2.25 -26.25 11.36
N LYS A 367 -1.84 -25.29 10.51
CA LYS A 367 -0.62 -24.49 10.68
C LYS A 367 0.64 -25.35 10.85
N ILE A 368 0.67 -26.50 10.18
CA ILE A 368 1.79 -27.43 10.28
C ILE A 368 2.60 -27.35 9.00
N LYS A 369 3.90 -27.10 9.13
CA LYS A 369 4.86 -27.32 8.05
C LYS A 369 5.82 -28.42 8.46
N HIS A 370 5.97 -29.42 7.62
CA HIS A 370 6.86 -30.54 7.88
C HIS A 370 7.80 -30.73 6.70
N GLN A 371 9.08 -30.96 7.02
CA GLN A 371 10.10 -31.35 6.06
C GLN A 371 10.53 -32.78 6.35
N GLY A 372 10.48 -33.63 5.32
CA GLY A 372 10.97 -34.99 5.39
C GLY A 372 11.71 -35.38 4.12
N TYR A 373 12.06 -36.66 4.02
CA TYR A 373 12.61 -37.24 2.81
C TYR A 373 11.86 -38.49 2.40
N LEU A 374 11.91 -38.77 1.11
CA LEU A 374 11.41 -40.01 0.54
C LEU A 374 12.49 -40.64 -0.34
N TYR A 375 12.54 -41.97 -0.36
CA TYR A 375 13.33 -42.72 -1.32
C TYR A 375 12.42 -43.25 -2.42
N LEU A 376 12.69 -42.87 -3.66
CA LEU A 376 11.99 -43.36 -4.83
C LEU A 376 12.81 -44.47 -5.48
N SER A 377 12.17 -45.61 -5.74
CA SER A 377 12.76 -46.72 -6.49
C SER A 377 11.94 -47.00 -7.74
N GLN A 378 12.50 -46.68 -8.90
CA GLN A 378 12.01 -47.19 -10.18
C GLN A 378 12.46 -48.65 -10.29
N ASN A 379 11.52 -49.60 -10.18
CA ASN A 379 11.82 -50.98 -10.54
C ASN A 379 11.91 -51.06 -12.07
N SER A 380 13.13 -51.22 -12.59
CA SER A 380 13.31 -51.69 -13.95
C SER A 380 12.93 -53.17 -14.00
N GLU A 381 11.72 -53.49 -14.47
CA GLU A 381 11.49 -54.83 -15.00
C GLU A 381 12.37 -55.01 -16.24
N ASN A 382 13.14 -56.10 -16.25
CA ASN A 382 13.90 -56.57 -17.42
C ASN A 382 12.98 -57.16 -18.48
#